data_AF-A0A3E1QB96-F1
#
_entry.id   AF-A0A3E1QB96-F1
#
_cell.length_a   1.000
_cell.length_b   1.000
_cell.length_c   1.000
_cell.angle_alpha   90.00
_cell.angle_beta   90.00
_cell.angle_gamma   90.00
#
_symmetry.space_group_name_H-M   'P 1'
#
loop_
_entity.id
_entity.type
_entity.pdbx_description
1 polymer ?
#
loop_
_entity_poly.entity_id
_entity_poly.type
_entity_poly.pdbx_seq_one_letter_code
_entity_poly.pdbx_strand_id
1 'polypeptide(L)'
;MKKITLLVTLFASVASFAQISINEVDSDQTSTDTEEFIELLSDTPNFSLDGYIVVLFNGNTTDNVSYTTVDLAGFQTDSDGYFVIGSDAVSGADVTLGASNTIQNGADAVAIYQDDAANFPNETPATTTNLIDAIVYGTGDDNDTDLLAALGETVQYDEDANGNKDTESLQLNTDGTYCIAEPTLRAESDCEPLSVGDNFESQFSMYPNPASNGLVNIVSKVNGTKQVAIFDVLGKQVINTTLNGERLNIATLTTGVYIVKINQRNASVTKKLVVK
;
A
#
# COMPACT_ATOMS: atom_id res chain seq x y z
N MET A 1 54.93 -23.33 13.92
CA MET A 1 53.79 -22.82 14.69
C MET A 1 52.71 -22.36 13.72
N LYS A 2 51.58 -23.08 13.62
CA LYS A 2 50.47 -22.72 12.71
C LYS A 2 49.64 -21.63 13.39
N LYS A 3 49.53 -20.46 12.76
CA LYS A 3 48.63 -19.39 13.22
C LYS A 3 47.21 -19.74 12.80
N ILE A 4 46.35 -20.01 13.77
CA ILE A 4 44.91 -20.16 13.56
C ILE A 4 44.31 -18.78 13.79
N THR A 5 43.85 -18.14 12.72
CA THR A 5 43.09 -16.89 12.82
C THR A 5 41.62 -17.25 13.01
N LEU A 6 41.07 -16.95 14.18
CA LEU A 6 39.65 -17.11 14.48
C LEU A 6 38.88 -15.93 13.87
N LEU A 7 38.07 -16.19 12.86
CA LEU A 7 37.15 -15.21 12.28
C LEU A 7 35.84 -15.26 13.08
N VAL A 8 35.58 -14.23 13.88
CA VAL A 8 34.29 -14.07 14.58
C VAL A 8 33.36 -13.31 13.64
N THR A 9 32.38 -14.01 13.07
CA THR A 9 31.27 -13.39 12.33
C THR A 9 30.23 -12.88 13.33
N LEU A 10 30.15 -11.56 13.46
CA LEU A 10 29.10 -10.88 14.22
C LEU A 10 27.80 -10.94 13.40
N PHE A 11 26.83 -11.75 13.83
CA PHE A 11 25.46 -11.67 13.34
C PHE A 11 24.79 -10.47 14.03
N ALA A 12 24.70 -9.34 13.33
CA ALA A 12 23.79 -8.26 13.73
C ALA A 12 22.37 -8.69 13.35
N SER A 13 21.55 -9.04 14.33
CA SER A 13 20.10 -9.15 14.13
C SER A 13 19.57 -7.75 13.87
N VAL A 14 19.13 -7.48 12.64
CA VAL A 14 18.35 -6.28 12.34
C VAL A 14 16.98 -6.52 12.97
N ALA A 15 16.69 -5.86 14.09
CA ALA A 15 15.34 -5.79 14.60
C ALA A 15 14.58 -4.86 13.66
N SER A 16 13.63 -5.40 12.90
CA SER A 16 12.61 -4.58 12.26
C SER A 16 11.66 -4.17 13.37
N PHE A 17 11.53 -2.87 13.63
CA PHE A 17 10.44 -2.37 14.44
C PHE A 17 9.17 -2.44 13.59
N ALA A 18 8.04 -2.80 14.19
CA ALA A 18 6.74 -2.69 13.53
C ALA A 18 6.49 -1.21 13.22
N GLN A 19 6.03 -0.92 12.00
CA GLN A 19 5.74 0.42 11.54
C GLN A 19 4.22 0.67 11.59
N ILE A 20 3.87 1.95 11.68
CA ILE A 20 2.51 2.45 11.45
C ILE A 20 2.55 3.35 10.21
N SER A 21 1.56 3.20 9.35
CA SER A 21 1.38 4.00 8.15
C SER A 21 -0.02 4.61 8.10
N ILE A 22 -0.16 5.65 7.30
CA ILE A 22 -1.44 6.20 6.89
C ILE A 22 -2.01 5.22 5.86
N ASN A 23 -3.18 4.67 6.13
CA ASN A 23 -3.83 3.67 5.30
C ASN A 23 -4.86 4.30 4.37
N GLU A 24 -5.63 5.26 4.88
CA GLU A 24 -6.71 5.88 4.14
C GLU A 24 -6.95 7.29 4.62
N VAL A 25 -7.28 8.20 3.70
CA VAL A 25 -7.66 9.59 3.99
C VAL A 25 -8.89 9.92 3.16
N ASP A 26 -9.93 10.42 3.81
CA ASP A 26 -11.14 10.95 3.20
C ASP A 26 -11.35 12.39 3.70
N SER A 27 -11.19 13.37 2.82
CA SER A 27 -11.17 14.79 3.19
C SER A 27 -12.39 15.58 2.72
N ASP A 28 -13.20 15.05 1.81
CA ASP A 28 -14.29 15.78 1.16
C ASP A 28 -15.55 14.90 1.12
N GLN A 29 -16.71 15.45 1.50
CA GLN A 29 -17.99 14.76 1.35
C GLN A 29 -19.04 15.65 0.69
N THR A 30 -20.10 15.02 0.22
CA THR A 30 -21.23 15.74 -0.37
C THR A 30 -21.74 16.84 0.59
N SER A 31 -21.66 18.09 0.14
CA SER A 31 -22.13 19.30 0.83
C SER A 31 -21.32 19.73 2.05
N THR A 32 -21.38 19.00 3.15
CA THR A 32 -20.70 19.39 4.39
C THR A 32 -19.93 18.21 4.90
N ASP A 33 -18.63 18.43 5.04
CA ASP A 33 -17.67 17.42 5.44
C ASP A 33 -17.94 17.07 6.90
N THR A 34 -18.57 15.93 7.14
CA THR A 34 -19.00 15.46 8.47
C THR A 34 -18.50 14.05 8.75
N GLU A 35 -18.00 13.38 7.73
CA GLU A 35 -17.50 12.00 7.79
C GLU A 35 -16.03 11.92 7.38
N GLU A 36 -15.29 13.03 7.43
CA GLU A 36 -13.84 13.05 7.18
C GLU A 36 -13.09 12.14 8.14
N PHE A 37 -12.12 11.38 7.62
CA PHE A 37 -11.30 10.53 8.45
C PHE A 37 -9.89 10.30 7.92
N ILE A 38 -9.05 9.86 8.84
CA ILE A 38 -7.73 9.30 8.63
C ILE A 38 -7.74 7.93 9.27
N GLU A 39 -7.40 6.91 8.50
CA GLU A 39 -7.14 5.58 9.00
C GLU A 39 -5.65 5.30 9.01
N LEU A 40 -5.17 4.73 10.11
CA LEU A 40 -3.83 4.24 10.27
C LEU A 40 -3.84 2.70 10.24
N LEU A 41 -2.78 2.11 9.70
CA LEU A 41 -2.56 0.67 9.72
C LEU A 41 -1.19 0.36 10.31
N SER A 42 -1.14 -0.58 11.25
CA SER A 42 0.12 -1.08 11.83
C SER A 42 0.45 -2.48 11.33
N ASP A 43 1.74 -2.77 11.13
CA ASP A 43 2.24 -4.10 10.72
C ASP A 43 1.86 -5.24 11.70
N THR A 44 1.58 -4.87 12.95
CA THR A 44 1.26 -5.80 14.02
C THR A 44 -0.07 -5.44 14.68
N PRO A 45 -1.01 -6.38 14.84
CA PRO A 45 -2.22 -6.14 15.61
C PRO A 45 -1.95 -5.60 17.02
N ASN A 46 -2.88 -4.82 17.55
CA ASN A 46 -2.80 -4.25 18.89
C ASN A 46 -1.50 -3.46 19.14
N PHE A 47 -1.01 -2.76 18.12
CA PHE A 47 0.20 -1.97 18.20
C PHE A 47 -0.03 -0.75 19.10
N SER A 48 0.86 -0.56 20.08
CA SER A 48 0.82 0.58 20.98
C SER A 48 1.17 1.87 20.24
N LEU A 49 0.31 2.88 20.36
CA LEU A 49 0.51 4.20 19.74
C LEU A 49 1.19 5.22 20.67
N ASP A 50 1.60 4.79 21.87
CA ASP A 50 2.40 5.60 22.79
C ASP A 50 3.65 6.19 22.11
N GLY A 51 3.77 7.52 22.17
CA GLY A 51 4.89 8.26 21.59
C GLY A 51 4.73 8.60 20.10
N TYR A 52 3.55 8.35 19.52
CA TYR A 52 3.19 8.79 18.18
C TYR A 52 2.14 9.91 18.23
N ILE A 53 2.21 10.80 17.24
CA ILE A 53 1.22 11.85 17.01
C ILE A 53 0.84 11.87 15.52
N VAL A 54 -0.39 12.28 15.24
CA VAL A 54 -0.83 12.64 13.88
C VAL A 54 -0.94 14.16 13.79
N VAL A 55 -0.36 14.74 12.75
CA VAL A 55 -0.35 16.20 12.53
C VAL A 55 -0.96 16.49 11.16
N LEU A 56 -1.92 17.42 11.13
CA LEU A 56 -2.56 17.90 9.92
C LEU A 56 -1.96 19.25 9.53
N PHE A 57 -1.53 19.38 8.28
CA PHE A 57 -0.91 20.58 7.74
C PHE A 57 -1.82 21.23 6.70
N ASN A 58 -1.91 22.56 6.78
CA ASN A 58 -2.53 23.37 5.76
C ASN A 58 -1.43 23.75 4.76
N GLY A 59 -1.54 23.24 3.53
CA GLY A 59 -0.70 23.65 2.45
C GLY A 59 -1.19 24.94 1.83
N ASN A 60 -0.30 25.91 1.83
CA ASN A 60 -0.51 27.16 1.14
C ASN A 60 0.83 27.77 0.75
N THR A 61 0.77 28.72 -0.19
CA THR A 61 1.95 29.39 -0.75
C THR A 61 2.83 30.18 0.25
N THR A 62 2.47 30.28 1.53
CA THR A 62 3.19 31.14 2.50
C THR A 62 3.88 30.34 3.59
N ASP A 63 3.16 29.48 4.33
CA ASP A 63 3.68 28.99 5.62
C ASP A 63 3.71 27.46 5.80
N ASN A 64 2.90 26.65 5.08
CA ASN A 64 2.89 25.17 5.14
C ASN A 64 2.98 24.64 6.59
N VAL A 65 1.98 24.98 7.40
CA VAL A 65 2.00 24.80 8.86
C VAL A 65 0.88 23.90 9.38
N SER A 66 1.11 23.31 10.55
CA SER A 66 0.12 22.49 11.24
C SER A 66 -1.10 23.31 11.68
N TYR A 67 -2.28 22.72 11.63
CA TYR A 67 -3.52 23.30 12.19
C TYR A 67 -4.20 22.41 13.22
N THR A 68 -3.86 21.11 13.25
CA THR A 68 -4.36 20.14 14.23
C THR A 68 -3.26 19.14 14.54
N THR A 69 -3.12 18.80 15.83
CA THR A 69 -2.23 17.72 16.30
C THR A 69 -3.03 16.80 17.21
N VAL A 70 -2.95 15.49 16.95
CA VAL A 70 -3.61 14.44 17.71
C VAL A 70 -2.55 13.62 18.46
N ASP A 71 -2.60 13.66 19.78
CA ASP A 71 -1.78 12.82 20.65
C ASP A 71 -2.37 11.41 20.73
N LEU A 72 -1.59 10.39 20.35
CA LEU A 72 -2.03 8.99 20.37
C LEU A 72 -1.63 8.25 21.65
N ALA A 73 -1.10 8.95 22.65
CA ALA A 73 -0.76 8.36 23.94
C ALA A 73 -1.96 7.67 24.59
N GLY A 74 -1.75 6.42 25.03
CA GLY A 74 -2.76 5.57 25.66
C GLY A 74 -3.63 4.78 24.67
N PHE A 75 -3.46 4.98 23.36
CA PHE A 75 -4.17 4.24 22.34
C PHE A 75 -3.36 3.07 21.78
N GLN A 76 -4.06 2.17 21.12
CA GLN A 76 -3.50 1.07 20.35
C GLN A 76 -4.37 0.80 19.13
N THR A 77 -3.78 0.24 18.08
CA THR A 77 -4.55 -0.29 16.94
C THR A 77 -5.42 -1.48 17.38
N ASP A 78 -6.40 -1.85 16.58
CA ASP A 78 -7.30 -2.96 16.87
C ASP A 78 -6.68 -4.35 16.59
N SER A 79 -7.51 -5.40 16.61
CA SER A 79 -7.06 -6.79 16.36
C SER A 79 -6.62 -7.07 14.93
N ASP A 80 -6.96 -6.21 14.00
CA ASP A 80 -6.61 -6.33 12.58
C ASP A 80 -5.54 -5.28 12.19
N GLY A 81 -5.24 -4.35 13.09
CA GLY A 81 -4.15 -3.38 12.98
C GLY A 81 -4.61 -1.97 12.63
N TYR A 82 -5.92 -1.71 12.60
CA TYR A 82 -6.49 -0.42 12.21
C TYR A 82 -6.67 0.53 13.40
N PHE A 83 -6.58 1.82 13.12
CA PHE A 83 -6.93 2.90 14.04
C PHE A 83 -7.51 4.07 13.27
N VAL A 84 -8.66 4.60 13.71
CA VAL A 84 -9.42 5.60 12.97
C VAL A 84 -9.51 6.91 13.74
N ILE A 85 -9.09 7.99 13.10
CA ILE A 85 -9.26 9.36 13.56
C ILE A 85 -10.26 10.02 12.61
N GLY A 86 -11.32 10.67 13.10
CA GLY A 86 -12.26 11.31 12.18
C GLY A 86 -13.24 12.28 12.81
N SER A 87 -14.12 12.83 11.99
CA SER A 87 -15.24 13.68 12.43
C SER A 87 -16.24 12.91 13.29
N ASP A 88 -17.08 13.61 14.07
CA ASP A 88 -18.00 13.03 15.06
C ASP A 88 -19.02 12.05 14.43
N ALA A 89 -19.33 12.19 13.14
CA ALA A 89 -20.25 11.31 12.43
C ALA A 89 -19.59 10.03 11.88
N VAL A 90 -18.25 9.95 11.87
CA VAL A 90 -17.52 8.75 11.47
C VAL A 90 -17.78 7.61 12.46
N SER A 91 -18.57 6.64 12.02
CA SER A 91 -18.95 5.50 12.86
C SER A 91 -17.74 4.63 13.18
N GLY A 92 -17.37 4.58 14.47
CA GLY A 92 -16.27 3.73 14.93
C GLY A 92 -14.89 4.39 14.90
N ALA A 93 -14.84 5.73 14.79
CA ALA A 93 -13.63 6.49 15.07
C ALA A 93 -13.15 6.25 16.51
N ASP A 94 -11.85 5.99 16.67
CA ASP A 94 -11.18 5.85 17.97
C ASP A 94 -10.92 7.21 18.60
N VAL A 95 -10.65 8.23 17.76
CA VAL A 95 -10.49 9.63 18.17
C VAL A 95 -11.36 10.51 17.28
N THR A 96 -12.15 11.36 17.92
CA THR A 96 -13.04 12.32 17.23
C THR A 96 -12.41 13.71 17.20
N LEU A 97 -12.43 14.37 16.03
CA LEU A 97 -11.88 15.71 15.83
C LEU A 97 -12.92 16.84 15.93
N GLY A 98 -14.20 16.49 16.00
CA GLY A 98 -15.32 17.43 16.06
C GLY A 98 -16.34 17.20 14.94
N ALA A 99 -17.34 18.07 14.85
CA ALA A 99 -18.56 17.77 14.09
C ALA A 99 -18.40 17.76 12.56
N SER A 100 -17.50 18.59 12.01
CA SER A 100 -17.39 18.82 10.56
C SER A 100 -16.19 19.67 10.20
N ASN A 101 -15.69 19.56 8.96
CA ASN A 101 -14.55 20.32 8.40
C ASN A 101 -13.30 20.17 9.29
N THR A 102 -13.05 18.94 9.76
CA THR A 102 -11.94 18.63 10.67
C THR A 102 -10.64 18.32 9.94
N ILE A 103 -10.74 17.88 8.68
CA ILE A 103 -9.66 17.62 7.74
C ILE A 103 -9.88 18.53 6.53
N GLN A 104 -9.01 19.52 6.36
CA GLN A 104 -9.23 20.56 5.35
C GLN A 104 -9.11 20.01 3.92
N ASN A 105 -9.99 20.49 3.04
CA ASN A 105 -9.89 20.33 1.61
C ASN A 105 -8.85 21.33 1.08
N GLY A 106 -7.97 20.87 0.20
CA GLY A 106 -6.89 21.68 -0.34
C GLY A 106 -5.66 20.84 -0.62
N ALA A 107 -4.60 21.49 -1.06
CA ALA A 107 -3.26 20.89 -1.20
C ALA A 107 -2.62 20.68 0.19
N ASP A 108 -3.22 19.84 1.03
CA ASP A 108 -2.93 19.69 2.45
C ASP A 108 -2.18 18.39 2.74
N ALA A 109 -1.88 18.11 4.02
CA ALA A 109 -1.17 16.88 4.37
C ALA A 109 -1.56 16.30 5.73
N VAL A 110 -1.41 14.98 5.82
CA VAL A 110 -1.45 14.19 7.06
C VAL A 110 -0.07 13.60 7.27
N ALA A 111 0.47 13.69 8.49
CA ALA A 111 1.75 13.09 8.83
C ALA A 111 1.72 12.42 10.20
N ILE A 112 2.43 11.29 10.31
CA ILE A 112 2.69 10.60 11.56
C ILE A 112 4.11 10.95 12.01
N TYR A 113 4.24 11.41 13.24
CA TYR A 113 5.54 11.63 13.88
C TYR A 113 5.69 10.75 15.11
N GLN A 114 6.93 10.34 15.40
CA GLN A 114 7.30 9.81 16.70
C GLN A 114 7.84 10.95 17.57
N ASP A 115 6.94 11.71 18.18
CA ASP A 115 7.27 12.92 18.95
C ASP A 115 6.22 13.21 20.04
N ASP A 116 6.46 14.24 20.85
CA ASP A 116 5.50 14.76 21.82
C ASP A 116 4.60 15.82 21.15
N ALA A 117 3.28 15.75 21.38
CA ALA A 117 2.32 16.70 20.81
C ALA A 117 2.63 18.17 21.18
N ALA A 118 3.30 18.42 22.30
CA ALA A 118 3.74 19.76 22.71
C ALA A 118 4.79 20.37 21.77
N ASN A 119 5.47 19.56 20.94
CA ASN A 119 6.41 20.02 19.92
C ASN A 119 5.72 20.44 18.61
N PHE A 120 4.43 20.14 18.44
CA PHE A 120 3.61 20.56 17.31
C PHE A 120 2.37 21.35 17.77
N PRO A 121 2.54 22.53 18.40
CA PRO A 121 1.43 23.48 18.49
C PRO A 121 0.98 23.88 17.08
N ASN A 122 -0.24 24.41 16.94
CA ASN A 122 -0.69 25.00 15.67
C ASN A 122 0.33 26.04 15.17
N GLU A 123 0.40 26.18 13.85
CA GLU A 123 1.36 27.01 13.13
C GLU A 123 2.81 26.48 13.15
N THR A 124 3.01 25.18 13.43
CA THR A 124 4.34 24.55 13.35
C THR A 124 4.65 24.16 11.91
N PRO A 125 5.81 24.56 11.34
CA PRO A 125 6.19 24.19 9.98
C PRO A 125 6.35 22.68 9.80
N ALA A 126 5.96 22.17 8.63
CA ALA A 126 6.21 20.77 8.25
C ALA A 126 7.72 20.42 8.27
N THR A 127 8.04 19.18 8.65
CA THR A 127 9.42 18.70 8.74
C THR A 127 9.52 17.20 8.54
N THR A 128 10.70 16.73 8.13
CA THR A 128 11.07 15.30 8.09
C THR A 128 11.70 14.81 9.40
N THR A 129 11.90 15.68 10.38
CA THR A 129 12.47 15.30 11.68
C THR A 129 11.48 14.43 12.44
N ASN A 130 11.90 13.22 12.85
CA ASN A 130 11.05 12.23 13.52
C ASN A 130 9.81 11.78 12.73
N LEU A 131 9.78 12.06 11.42
CA LEU A 131 8.69 11.66 10.53
C LEU A 131 8.69 10.13 10.34
N ILE A 132 7.52 9.52 10.47
CA ILE A 132 7.29 8.08 10.31
C ILE A 132 6.63 7.81 8.97
N ASP A 133 5.59 8.57 8.66
CA ASP A 133 4.85 8.48 7.39
C ASP A 133 4.16 9.80 7.09
N ALA A 134 3.90 10.08 5.81
CA ALA A 134 3.20 11.27 5.36
C ALA A 134 2.45 11.02 4.05
N ILE A 135 1.33 11.71 3.89
CA ILE A 135 0.64 11.88 2.61
C ILE A 135 0.36 13.37 2.42
N VAL A 136 0.71 13.88 1.23
CA VAL A 136 0.20 15.16 0.75
C VAL A 136 -0.97 14.85 -0.20
N TYR A 137 -2.12 15.47 0.04
CA TYR A 137 -3.34 15.24 -0.72
C TYR A 137 -3.87 16.54 -1.34
N GLY A 138 -4.84 16.41 -2.24
CA GLY A 138 -5.52 17.49 -2.94
C GLY A 138 -6.99 17.15 -3.18
N THR A 139 -7.82 18.17 -3.44
CA THR A 139 -9.25 18.00 -3.75
C THR A 139 -9.63 18.66 -5.08
N GLY A 140 -8.72 18.55 -6.06
CA GLY A 140 -8.72 19.26 -7.35
C GLY A 140 -7.72 20.43 -7.45
N ASP A 141 -6.81 20.53 -6.49
CA ASP A 141 -5.85 21.64 -6.34
C ASP A 141 -4.53 21.40 -7.10
N ASP A 142 -3.85 22.50 -7.46
CA ASP A 142 -2.46 22.42 -7.96
C ASP A 142 -1.52 21.89 -6.85
N ASN A 143 -0.48 21.15 -7.25
CA ASN A 143 0.48 20.59 -6.29
C ASN A 143 1.19 21.67 -5.45
N ASP A 144 1.20 21.51 -4.12
CA ASP A 144 2.05 22.30 -3.22
C ASP A 144 3.45 21.69 -3.15
N THR A 145 4.35 22.21 -4.00
CA THR A 145 5.72 21.69 -4.08
C THR A 145 6.55 21.94 -2.83
N ASP A 146 6.21 22.96 -2.05
CA ASP A 146 6.95 23.32 -0.85
C ASP A 146 6.54 22.42 0.32
N LEU A 147 5.25 22.08 0.44
CA LEU A 147 4.75 21.12 1.41
C LEU A 147 5.28 19.70 1.13
N LEU A 148 5.24 19.28 -0.14
CA LEU A 148 5.87 18.03 -0.59
C LEU A 148 7.34 17.96 -0.16
N ALA A 149 8.11 19.01 -0.46
CA ALA A 149 9.52 19.06 -0.10
C ALA A 149 9.75 19.07 1.43
N ALA A 150 8.88 19.73 2.20
CA ALA A 150 8.99 19.82 3.66
C ALA A 150 8.73 18.47 4.36
N LEU A 151 7.87 17.63 3.80
CA LEU A 151 7.57 16.28 4.29
C LEU A 151 8.41 15.19 3.62
N GLY A 152 9.22 15.53 2.62
CA GLY A 152 10.04 14.56 1.89
C GLY A 152 9.24 13.73 0.87
N GLU A 153 8.03 14.17 0.55
CA GLU A 153 7.14 13.56 -0.41
C GLU A 153 7.43 14.03 -1.84
N THR A 154 7.00 13.22 -2.82
CA THR A 154 7.21 13.51 -4.25
C THR A 154 5.94 13.56 -5.07
N VAL A 155 4.81 13.15 -4.47
CA VAL A 155 3.51 13.07 -5.11
C VAL A 155 2.48 13.68 -4.16
N GLN A 156 1.68 14.61 -4.67
CA GLN A 156 0.42 14.99 -4.05
C GLN A 156 -0.67 14.15 -4.71
N TYR A 157 -1.41 13.38 -3.91
CA TYR A 157 -2.49 12.53 -4.40
C TYR A 157 -3.80 13.32 -4.41
N ASP A 158 -4.48 13.35 -5.54
CA ASP A 158 -5.70 14.13 -5.70
C ASP A 158 -6.93 13.24 -5.52
N GLU A 159 -7.68 13.44 -4.45
CA GLU A 159 -8.94 12.75 -4.17
C GLU A 159 -9.98 13.02 -5.29
N ASP A 160 -9.88 14.16 -5.96
CA ASP A 160 -10.75 14.52 -7.08
C ASP A 160 -10.27 13.99 -8.44
N ALA A 161 -9.22 13.15 -8.51
CA ALA A 161 -8.69 12.76 -9.82
C ALA A 161 -9.72 11.97 -10.69
N ASN A 162 -10.73 11.36 -10.05
CA ASN A 162 -11.86 10.71 -10.70
C ASN A 162 -13.09 11.63 -10.88
N GLY A 163 -13.10 12.82 -10.29
CA GLY A 163 -14.23 13.75 -10.28
C GLY A 163 -15.35 13.37 -9.29
N ASN A 164 -15.04 12.53 -8.30
CA ASN A 164 -15.98 11.95 -7.34
C ASN A 164 -15.53 12.13 -5.87
N LYS A 165 -14.72 13.16 -5.58
CA LYS A 165 -14.16 13.40 -4.25
C LYS A 165 -15.17 13.33 -3.11
N ASP A 166 -16.41 13.77 -3.33
CA ASP A 166 -17.52 13.72 -2.37
C ASP A 166 -17.90 12.30 -1.87
N THR A 167 -17.38 11.24 -2.49
CA THR A 167 -17.79 9.83 -2.29
C THR A 167 -16.64 8.82 -2.38
N GLU A 168 -15.42 9.30 -2.61
CA GLU A 168 -14.23 8.47 -2.76
C GLU A 168 -13.15 9.00 -1.81
N SER A 169 -12.19 8.14 -1.47
CA SER A 169 -11.10 8.40 -0.53
C SER A 169 -9.76 7.99 -1.15
N LEU A 170 -8.67 8.48 -0.56
CA LEU A 170 -7.32 8.06 -0.89
C LEU A 170 -6.90 6.85 -0.05
N GLN A 171 -6.65 5.72 -0.67
CA GLN A 171 -6.27 4.48 0.03
C GLN A 171 -4.89 3.97 -0.39
N LEU A 172 -4.12 3.47 0.59
CA LEU A 172 -2.76 2.98 0.42
C LEU A 172 -2.73 1.64 -0.31
N ASN A 173 -1.93 1.58 -1.38
CA ASN A 173 -1.63 0.36 -2.13
C ASN A 173 -0.50 -0.46 -1.51
N THR A 174 -0.46 -1.74 -1.86
CA THR A 174 0.65 -2.65 -1.53
C THR A 174 2.00 -2.24 -2.14
N ASP A 175 2.03 -1.33 -3.11
CA ASP A 175 3.26 -0.77 -3.69
C ASP A 175 3.72 0.56 -3.06
N GLY A 176 2.98 1.06 -2.05
CA GLY A 176 3.26 2.30 -1.33
C GLY A 176 2.73 3.56 -2.01
N THR A 177 1.98 3.44 -3.11
CA THR A 177 1.25 4.57 -3.71
C THR A 177 -0.18 4.66 -3.16
N TYR A 178 -0.89 5.77 -3.38
CA TYR A 178 -2.32 5.85 -3.09
C TYR A 178 -3.16 5.75 -4.36
N CYS A 179 -4.32 5.11 -4.24
CA CYS A 179 -5.37 5.14 -5.25
C CYS A 179 -6.65 5.76 -4.69
N ILE A 180 -7.64 5.97 -5.57
CA ILE A 180 -8.92 6.58 -5.23
C ILE A 180 -10.03 5.52 -5.36
N ALA A 181 -10.80 5.29 -4.31
CA ALA A 181 -11.89 4.31 -4.26
C ALA A 181 -12.97 4.70 -3.21
N GLU A 182 -14.13 4.02 -3.21
CA GLU A 182 -15.13 4.19 -2.14
C GLU A 182 -14.50 3.88 -0.75
N PRO A 183 -14.83 4.64 0.31
CA PRO A 183 -14.19 4.46 1.63
C PRO A 183 -14.28 3.05 2.24
N THR A 184 -13.16 2.57 2.82
CA THR A 184 -12.98 1.20 3.36
C THR A 184 -12.59 1.15 4.84
N LEU A 185 -13.32 1.86 5.71
CA LEU A 185 -13.06 1.85 7.17
C LEU A 185 -12.91 0.45 7.77
N ARG A 186 -11.74 0.21 8.38
CA ARG A 186 -11.28 -1.03 9.02
C ARG A 186 -11.40 -2.25 8.11
N ALA A 187 -11.19 -2.04 6.82
CA ALA A 187 -11.23 -3.07 5.82
C ALA A 187 -10.00 -2.99 4.91
N GLU A 188 -9.79 -4.05 4.14
CA GLU A 188 -8.74 -4.06 3.12
C GLU A 188 -9.07 -2.99 2.07
N SER A 189 -8.03 -2.28 1.62
CA SER A 189 -8.17 -1.28 0.58
C SER A 189 -8.78 -1.87 -0.70
N ASP A 190 -9.73 -1.15 -1.28
CA ASP A 190 -10.35 -1.45 -2.57
C ASP A 190 -9.47 -1.06 -3.77
N CYS A 191 -8.27 -0.51 -3.50
CA CYS A 191 -7.27 -0.20 -4.51
C CYS A 191 -6.56 -1.43 -5.09
N GLU A 192 -6.74 -2.60 -4.47
CA GLU A 192 -6.44 -3.84 -5.14
C GLU A 192 -7.42 -4.02 -6.31
N PRO A 193 -6.97 -4.42 -7.52
CA PRO A 193 -7.90 -4.63 -8.63
C PRO A 193 -8.85 -5.79 -8.28
N LEU A 194 -10.00 -5.46 -7.69
CA LEU A 194 -11.17 -6.32 -7.62
C LEU A 194 -11.70 -6.48 -9.04
N SER A 195 -11.06 -7.40 -9.77
CA SER A 195 -11.60 -8.24 -10.85
C SER A 195 -10.53 -8.52 -11.91
N VAL A 196 -10.58 -9.73 -12.47
CA VAL A 196 -9.84 -10.20 -13.64
C VAL A 196 -10.14 -9.34 -14.88
N GLY A 197 -9.60 -8.13 -14.95
CA GLY A 197 -9.62 -7.30 -16.13
C GLY A 197 -8.66 -7.84 -17.19
N ASP A 198 -9.14 -7.97 -18.42
CA ASP A 198 -8.50 -8.54 -19.63
C ASP A 198 -7.03 -8.13 -19.92
N ASN A 199 -6.49 -7.15 -19.19
CA ASN A 199 -5.14 -6.64 -19.34
C ASN A 199 -4.05 -7.60 -18.87
N PHE A 200 -4.23 -8.39 -17.80
CA PHE A 200 -3.19 -9.32 -17.32
C PHE A 200 -3.06 -10.58 -18.19
N GLU A 201 -4.17 -11.15 -18.67
CA GLU A 201 -4.20 -12.24 -19.65
C GLU A 201 -3.42 -11.87 -20.92
N SER A 202 -3.53 -10.62 -21.38
CA SER A 202 -2.83 -10.09 -22.55
C SER A 202 -1.31 -9.91 -22.36
N GLN A 203 -0.83 -9.89 -21.11
CA GLN A 203 0.61 -9.75 -20.82
C GLN A 203 1.37 -11.05 -21.04
N PHE A 204 0.70 -12.20 -20.95
CA PHE A 204 1.32 -13.50 -21.06
C PHE A 204 0.79 -14.29 -22.24
N SER A 205 1.68 -14.92 -23.00
CA SER A 205 1.31 -15.92 -23.99
C SER A 205 2.04 -17.24 -23.74
N MET A 206 1.36 -18.35 -24.03
CA MET A 206 1.88 -19.69 -23.83
C MET A 206 1.74 -20.53 -25.10
N TYR A 207 2.86 -20.96 -25.68
CA TYR A 207 2.85 -21.72 -26.93
C TYR A 207 4.06 -22.67 -27.06
N PRO A 208 3.93 -23.79 -27.81
CA PRO A 208 2.71 -24.27 -28.42
C PRO A 208 1.74 -24.83 -27.37
N ASN A 209 0.45 -24.71 -27.64
CA ASN A 209 -0.60 -25.37 -26.88
C ASN A 209 -1.67 -25.85 -27.87
N PRO A 210 -1.85 -27.17 -28.09
CA PRO A 210 -1.24 -28.29 -27.36
C PRO A 210 0.28 -28.45 -27.57
N ALA A 211 0.99 -28.90 -26.54
CA ALA A 211 2.43 -29.13 -26.54
C ALA A 211 2.76 -30.62 -26.72
N SER A 212 3.68 -30.95 -27.64
CA SER A 212 4.06 -32.35 -27.97
C SER A 212 5.54 -32.67 -27.77
N ASN A 213 6.38 -31.66 -27.56
CA ASN A 213 7.85 -31.82 -27.61
C ASN A 213 8.51 -31.66 -26.23
N GLY A 214 7.74 -31.81 -25.14
CA GLY A 214 8.23 -31.62 -23.78
C GLY A 214 8.65 -30.18 -23.45
N LEU A 215 8.29 -29.20 -24.28
CA LEU A 215 8.72 -27.81 -24.16
C LEU A 215 7.56 -26.86 -24.46
N VAL A 216 7.46 -25.78 -23.69
CA VAL A 216 6.51 -24.68 -23.86
C VAL A 216 7.22 -23.36 -23.63
N ASN A 217 6.90 -22.34 -24.42
CA ASN A 217 7.33 -20.97 -24.17
C ASN A 217 6.26 -20.22 -23.39
N ILE A 218 6.69 -19.45 -22.40
CA ILE A 218 5.89 -18.51 -21.61
C ILE A 218 6.51 -17.13 -21.82
N VAL A 219 5.89 -16.36 -22.71
CA VAL A 219 6.34 -15.01 -23.07
C VAL A 219 5.56 -14.00 -22.26
N SER A 220 6.25 -12.99 -21.70
CA SER A 220 5.65 -11.88 -20.97
C SER A 220 6.03 -10.54 -21.61
N LYS A 221 5.14 -9.55 -21.61
CA LYS A 221 5.46 -8.17 -22.06
C LYS A 221 6.50 -7.46 -21.17
N VAL A 222 6.69 -7.94 -19.94
CA VAL A 222 7.62 -7.40 -18.94
C VAL A 222 8.84 -8.28 -18.75
N ASN A 223 10.01 -7.67 -18.53
CA ASN A 223 11.27 -8.38 -18.27
C ASN A 223 11.35 -8.88 -16.81
N GLY A 224 12.10 -9.97 -16.60
CA GLY A 224 12.33 -10.55 -15.27
C GLY A 224 11.99 -12.04 -15.16
N THR A 225 12.23 -12.60 -13.98
CA THR A 225 11.99 -14.01 -13.66
C THR A 225 10.50 -14.28 -13.46
N LYS A 226 10.01 -15.42 -13.96
CA LYS A 226 8.64 -15.92 -13.75
C LYS A 226 8.67 -17.05 -12.74
N GLN A 227 7.80 -17.00 -11.74
CA GLN A 227 7.49 -18.18 -10.93
C GLN A 227 6.38 -18.95 -11.63
N VAL A 228 6.61 -20.23 -11.92
CA VAL A 228 5.68 -21.08 -12.66
C VAL A 228 5.35 -22.31 -11.84
N ALA A 229 4.07 -22.49 -11.55
CA ALA A 229 3.53 -23.68 -10.92
C ALA A 229 2.55 -24.38 -11.87
N ILE A 230 2.68 -25.69 -12.02
CA ILE A 230 1.79 -26.51 -12.85
C ILE A 230 1.06 -27.51 -11.94
N PHE A 231 -0.24 -27.61 -12.12
CA PHE A 231 -1.15 -28.47 -11.39
C PHE A 231 -1.85 -29.43 -12.34
N ASP A 232 -2.09 -30.66 -11.89
CA ASP A 232 -3.02 -31.57 -12.59
C ASP A 232 -4.49 -31.18 -12.34
N VAL A 233 -5.42 -31.89 -12.98
CA VAL A 233 -6.87 -31.63 -12.85
C VAL A 233 -7.43 -31.88 -11.45
N LEU A 234 -6.67 -32.55 -10.57
CA LEU A 234 -7.04 -32.78 -9.17
C LEU A 234 -6.44 -31.71 -8.24
N GLY A 235 -5.73 -30.71 -8.80
CA GLY A 235 -5.09 -29.64 -8.04
C GLY A 235 -3.75 -30.02 -7.44
N LYS A 236 -3.18 -31.19 -7.76
CA LYS A 236 -1.85 -31.57 -7.27
C LYS A 236 -0.78 -30.82 -8.05
N GLN A 237 0.11 -30.12 -7.34
CA GLN A 237 1.26 -29.45 -7.94
C GLN A 237 2.28 -30.48 -8.45
N VAL A 238 2.55 -30.44 -9.76
CA VAL A 238 3.46 -31.36 -10.46
C VAL A 238 4.77 -30.70 -10.89
N ILE A 239 4.77 -29.38 -11.11
CA ILE A 239 5.98 -28.58 -11.36
C ILE A 239 5.88 -27.30 -10.54
N ASN A 240 6.99 -26.87 -9.93
CA ASN A 240 7.16 -25.55 -9.34
C ASN A 240 8.58 -25.10 -9.60
N THR A 241 8.76 -24.01 -10.34
CA THR A 241 10.07 -23.55 -10.77
C THR A 241 10.11 -22.05 -11.00
N THR A 242 11.32 -21.50 -10.97
CA THR A 242 11.59 -20.12 -11.40
C THR A 242 12.23 -20.16 -12.79
N LEU A 243 11.58 -19.51 -13.75
CA LEU A 243 12.01 -19.43 -15.12
C LEU A 243 12.72 -18.09 -15.38
N ASN A 244 13.99 -18.18 -15.76
CA ASN A 244 14.77 -17.06 -16.27
C ASN A 244 14.82 -17.14 -17.81
N GLY A 245 13.96 -16.35 -18.47
CA GLY A 245 13.68 -16.44 -19.91
C GLY A 245 12.26 -16.92 -20.22
N GLU A 246 12.07 -17.53 -21.39
CA GLU A 246 10.74 -17.90 -21.89
C GLU A 246 10.50 -19.41 -21.92
N ARG A 247 11.54 -20.25 -21.93
CA ARG A 247 11.41 -21.67 -22.26
C ARG A 247 11.27 -22.56 -21.03
N LEU A 248 10.07 -23.13 -20.84
CA LEU A 248 9.77 -24.09 -19.78
C LEU A 248 9.89 -25.54 -20.29
N ASN A 249 10.56 -26.40 -19.51
CA ASN A 249 10.61 -27.84 -19.74
C ASN A 249 9.44 -28.54 -19.03
N ILE A 250 8.65 -29.28 -19.81
CA ILE A 250 7.49 -30.04 -19.36
C ILE A 250 7.59 -31.53 -19.72
N ALA A 251 8.78 -32.02 -20.09
CA ALA A 251 8.99 -33.41 -20.54
C ALA A 251 8.67 -34.47 -19.49
N THR A 252 8.56 -34.08 -18.21
CA THR A 252 8.17 -34.96 -17.11
C THR A 252 6.65 -35.12 -16.97
N LEU A 253 5.86 -34.31 -17.68
CA LEU A 253 4.40 -34.38 -17.65
C LEU A 253 3.91 -35.49 -18.59
N THR A 254 2.93 -36.27 -18.14
CA THR A 254 2.20 -37.22 -19.00
C THR A 254 1.19 -36.49 -19.87
N THR A 255 0.78 -37.10 -20.98
CA THR A 255 -0.33 -36.62 -21.83
C THR A 255 -1.57 -36.31 -20.98
N GLY A 256 -2.15 -35.13 -21.15
CA GLY A 256 -3.25 -34.67 -20.30
C GLY A 256 -3.47 -33.16 -20.32
N VAL A 257 -4.42 -32.70 -19.51
CA VAL A 257 -4.71 -31.27 -19.31
C VAL A 257 -4.17 -30.84 -17.95
N TYR A 258 -3.57 -29.67 -17.91
CA TYR A 258 -2.97 -29.08 -16.72
C TYR A 258 -3.38 -27.61 -16.58
N ILE A 259 -3.27 -27.12 -15.36
CA ILE A 259 -3.44 -25.72 -15.00
C ILE A 259 -2.06 -25.14 -14.71
N VAL A 260 -1.68 -24.06 -15.38
CA VAL A 260 -0.39 -23.41 -15.20
C VAL A 260 -0.64 -22.04 -14.58
N LYS A 261 -0.15 -21.84 -13.36
CA LYS A 261 -0.12 -20.53 -12.69
C LYS A 261 1.25 -19.89 -12.91
N ILE A 262 1.24 -18.65 -13.39
CA ILE A 262 2.45 -17.87 -13.68
C ILE A 262 2.36 -16.60 -12.86
N ASN A 263 3.36 -16.36 -12.00
CA ASN A 263 3.50 -15.12 -11.26
C ASN A 263 4.77 -14.40 -11.72
N GLN A 264 4.70 -13.10 -12.00
CA GLN A 264 5.85 -12.26 -12.29
C GLN A 264 5.59 -10.85 -11.76
N ARG A 265 6.41 -10.42 -10.79
CA ARG A 265 6.15 -9.19 -10.00
C ARG A 265 4.73 -9.25 -9.42
N ASN A 266 3.90 -8.25 -9.71
CA ASN A 266 2.54 -8.12 -9.20
C ASN A 266 1.50 -8.74 -10.15
N ALA A 267 1.94 -9.37 -11.25
CA ALA A 267 1.07 -10.01 -12.22
C ALA A 267 0.98 -11.53 -11.98
N SER A 268 -0.25 -12.04 -11.82
CA SER A 268 -0.54 -13.48 -11.78
C SER A 268 -1.53 -13.85 -12.87
N VAL A 269 -1.24 -14.88 -13.67
CA VAL A 269 -2.15 -15.42 -14.68
C VAL A 269 -2.25 -16.94 -14.56
N THR A 270 -3.42 -17.48 -14.84
CA THR A 270 -3.64 -18.92 -14.93
C THR A 270 -4.00 -19.30 -16.36
N LYS A 271 -3.25 -20.24 -16.96
CA LYS A 271 -3.52 -20.73 -18.32
C LYS A 271 -3.69 -22.24 -18.34
N LYS A 272 -4.58 -22.73 -19.20
CA LYS A 272 -4.76 -24.16 -19.48
C LYS A 272 -3.64 -24.64 -20.40
N LEU A 273 -2.94 -25.71 -20.03
CA LEU A 273 -1.96 -26.39 -20.87
C LEU A 273 -2.48 -27.78 -21.27
N VAL A 274 -2.40 -28.10 -22.56
CA VAL A 274 -2.71 -29.43 -23.09
C VAL A 274 -1.40 -30.09 -23.54
N VAL A 275 -1.04 -31.21 -22.94
CA VAL A 275 0.14 -32.02 -23.31
C VAL A 275 -0.32 -33.22 -24.12
N LYS A 276 0.29 -33.44 -25.29
CA LYS A 276 0.04 -34.58 -26.18
C LYS A 276 1.16 -35.60 -26.09
#